data_AF-A0A849HYI9-F1
#
_entry.id   AF-A0A849HYI9-F1
#
_cell.length_a   1.000
_cell.length_b   1.000
_cell.length_c   1.000
_cell.angle_alpha   90.00
_cell.angle_beta   90.00
_cell.angle_gamma   90.00
#
_symmetry.space_group_name_H-M   'P 1'
#
loop_
_entity.id
_entity.type
_entity.pdbx_description
1 polymer ?
#
loop_
_entity_poly.entity_id
_entity_poly.type
_entity_poly.pdbx_seq_one_letter_code
_entity_poly.pdbx_strand_id
1 'polypeptide(L)' 'MRTNIVLDDKLVKEAFSFVDVSTKKELIDIALREFVNNHRRAQLLTLRGQVHIEESYDYKTLRQERS' A
#
# COMPACT_ATOMS: atom_id res chain seq x y z
N MET A 1 14.16 -14.91 -4.09
CA MET A 1 13.92 -16.32 -3.70
C MET A 1 13.12 -16.99 -4.81
N ARG A 2 13.46 -18.23 -5.19
CA ARG A 2 12.69 -18.99 -6.19
C ARG A 2 11.79 -19.97 -5.45
N THR A 3 10.49 -19.82 -5.62
CA THR A 3 9.48 -20.59 -4.88
C THR A 3 8.48 -21.13 -5.88
N ASN A 4 8.16 -22.42 -5.78
CA ASN A 4 7.08 -23.02 -6.55
C ASN A 4 5.79 -22.87 -5.74
N ILE A 5 4.82 -22.19 -6.32
CA ILE A 5 3.50 -21.95 -5.74
C ILE A 5 2.45 -22.27 -6.79
N VAL A 6 1.35 -22.88 -6.36
CA VAL A 6 0.19 -23.13 -7.22
C VAL A 6 -0.68 -21.89 -7.19
N LEU A 7 -0.97 -21.32 -8.36
CA LEU A 7 -1.81 -20.14 -8.53
C LEU A 7 -3.04 -20.52 -9.34
N ASP A 8 -4.17 -19.90 -9.04
CA ASP A 8 -5.37 -20.04 -9.85
C ASP A 8 -5.23 -19.22 -11.14
N ASP A 9 -5.29 -19.89 -12.28
CA ASP A 9 -5.17 -19.25 -13.60
C ASP A 9 -6.30 -18.25 -13.88
N LYS A 10 -7.48 -18.41 -13.29
CA LYS A 10 -8.58 -17.45 -13.44
C LYS A 10 -8.25 -16.16 -12.71
N LEU A 11 -7.79 -16.27 -11.46
CA LEU A 11 -7.39 -15.11 -10.65
C LEU A 11 -6.20 -14.38 -11.27
N VAL A 12 -5.23 -15.12 -11.81
CA VAL A 12 -4.07 -14.54 -12.49
C VAL A 12 -4.49 -13.78 -13.75
N LYS A 13 -5.39 -14.33 -14.57
CA LYS A 13 -5.93 -13.63 -15.76
C LYS A 13 -6.68 -12.37 -15.39
N GLU A 14 -7.49 -12.43 -14.33
CA GLU A 14 -8.21 -11.27 -13.83
C GLU A 14 -7.23 -10.21 -13.32
N ALA A 15 -6.21 -10.60 -12.57
CA ALA A 15 -5.16 -9.69 -12.11
C ALA A 15 -4.39 -9.05 -13.27
N PHE A 16 -4.07 -9.77 -14.34
CA PHE A 16 -3.48 -9.18 -15.56
C PHE A 16 -4.40 -8.17 -16.26
N SER A 17 -5.72 -8.22 -16.05
CA SER A 17 -6.62 -7.20 -16.59
C SER A 17 -6.56 -5.87 -15.84
N PHE A 18 -6.10 -5.89 -14.58
CA PHE A 18 -5.97 -4.70 -13.74
C PHE A 18 -4.59 -4.03 -13.82
N VAL A 19 -3.56 -4.77 -14.26
CA VAL A 19 -2.18 -4.29 -14.25
C VAL A 19 -1.51 -4.58 -15.58
N ASP A 20 -0.89 -3.55 -16.17
CA ASP A 20 -0.20 -3.66 -17.46
C ASP A 20 1.21 -4.26 -17.26
N VAL A 21 1.25 -5.56 -17.00
CA VAL A 21 2.49 -6.32 -16.80
C VAL A 21 2.51 -7.57 -17.68
N SER A 22 3.70 -7.94 -18.14
CA SER A 22 3.87 -9.07 -19.06
C SER A 22 4.23 -10.37 -18.34
N THR A 23 4.71 -10.29 -17.09
CA THR A 23 5.25 -11.46 -16.39
C THR A 23 4.47 -11.77 -15.11
N LYS A 24 4.28 -13.07 -14.83
CA LYS A 24 3.69 -13.53 -13.57
C LYS A 24 4.51 -13.08 -12.36
N LYS A 25 5.83 -12.93 -12.52
CA LYS A 25 6.73 -12.46 -11.46
C LYS A 25 6.43 -11.01 -11.06
N GLU A 26 6.30 -10.11 -12.02
CA GLU A 26 5.98 -8.70 -11.76
C GLU A 26 4.59 -8.56 -11.17
N LEU A 27 3.61 -9.30 -11.69
CA LEU A 27 2.26 -9.32 -11.13
C LEU A 27 2.26 -9.70 -9.65
N ILE A 28 3.01 -10.73 -9.27
CA ILE A 28 3.15 -11.17 -7.87
C ILE A 28 3.86 -10.12 -7.03
N ASP A 29 4.92 -9.48 -7.53
CA ASP A 29 5.64 -8.42 -6.80
C ASP A 29 4.73 -7.23 -6.49
N ILE A 30 3.95 -6.79 -7.49
CA ILE A 30 2.98 -5.70 -7.33
C ILE A 30 1.91 -6.08 -6.31
N ALA A 31 1.31 -7.27 -6.45
CA ALA A 31 0.28 -7.74 -5.53
C ALA A 31 0.78 -7.81 -4.08
N LEU A 32 2.01 -8.28 -3.85
CA LEU A 32 2.60 -8.33 -2.51
C LEU A 32 2.87 -6.92 -1.95
N ARG A 33 3.38 -5.99 -2.76
CA ARG A 33 3.59 -4.60 -2.35
C ARG A 33 2.27 -3.93 -1.97
N GLU A 34 1.24 -4.08 -2.78
CA GLU A 34 -0.09 -3.55 -2.48
C GLU A 34 -0.69 -4.17 -1.24
N PHE A 35 -0.58 -5.49 -1.07
CA PHE A 35 -1.06 -6.19 0.13
C PHE A 35 -0.43 -5.63 1.41
N VAL A 36 0.89 -5.48 1.42
CA VAL A 36 1.62 -4.92 2.57
C VAL A 36 1.26 -3.45 2.78
N ASN A 37 1.18 -2.66 1.72
CA ASN A 37 0.81 -1.24 1.82
C ASN A 37 -0.62 -1.06 2.34
N ASN A 38 -1.56 -1.89 1.90
CA ASN A 38 -2.94 -1.87 2.35
C ASN A 38 -3.03 -2.20 3.86
N HIS A 39 -2.30 -3.22 4.31
CA HIS A 39 -2.23 -3.56 5.74
C HIS A 39 -1.53 -2.49 6.57
N ARG A 40 -0.46 -1.87 6.06
CA ARG A 40 0.19 -0.74 6.75
C ARG A 40 -0.75 0.46 6.88
N ARG A 41 -1.52 0.79 5.84
CA ARG A 41 -2.53 1.86 5.89
C ARG A 41 -3.63 1.54 6.91
N ALA A 42 -4.09 0.29 6.96
CA ALA A 42 -5.05 -0.14 7.97
C ALA A 42 -4.50 0.00 9.40
N GLN A 43 -3.20 -0.27 9.62
CA GLN A 43 -2.55 -0.02 10.92
C GLN A 43 -2.48 1.47 11.27
N LEU A 44 -2.28 2.36 10.28
CA LEU A 44 -2.38 3.81 10.53
C LEU A 44 -3.78 4.23 10.98
N LEU A 45 -4.83 3.56 10.49
CA LEU A 45 -6.20 3.79 10.98
C LEU A 45 -6.38 3.31 12.43
N THR A 46 -5.68 2.27 12.86
CA THR A 46 -5.71 1.84 14.27
C THR A 46 -5.01 2.82 15.23
N LEU A 47 -4.08 3.63 14.71
CA LEU A 47 -3.46 4.73 15.47
C LEU A 47 -4.40 5.94 15.63
N ARG A 48 -5.53 5.98 14.92
CA ARG A 48 -6.52 7.07 15.00
C ARG A 48 -7.14 7.10 16.41
N GLY A 49 -6.79 8.12 17.19
CA GLY A 49 -7.23 8.29 18.58
C GLY A 49 -6.24 7.77 19.64
N GLN A 50 -5.16 7.09 19.24
CA GLN A 50 -4.08 6.67 20.14
C GLN A 50 -2.92 7.67 20.17
N VAL A 51 -2.81 8.53 19.15
CA VAL A 51 -1.76 9.55 19.06
C VAL A 51 -2.34 10.89 19.52
N HIS A 52 -1.75 11.48 20.54
CA HIS A 52 -2.03 12.87 20.92
C HIS A 52 -1.20 13.81 20.05
N ILE A 53 -1.86 14.81 19.47
CA ILE A 53 -1.19 15.94 18.85
C ILE A 53 -0.73 16.84 20.01
N GLU A 54 0.56 17.16 20.06
CA GLU A 54 1.11 18.16 20.97
C GLU A 54 0.28 19.45 20.91
N GLU A 55 -0.17 19.97 22.05
CA GLU A 55 -1.00 21.18 22.10
C GLU A 55 -0.28 22.41 21.51
N SER A 56 1.05 22.38 21.51
CA SER A 56 1.93 23.39 20.94
C SER A 56 2.06 23.31 19.42
N TYR A 57 1.48 22.30 18.77
CA TYR A 57 1.63 22.06 17.33
C TYR A 57 0.78 23.01 16.48
N ASP A 58 1.38 24.11 16.01
CA ASP A 58 0.74 25.04 15.08
C ASP A 58 0.93 24.63 13.62
N TYR A 59 -0.06 23.91 13.08
CA TYR A 59 -0.10 23.49 11.67
C TYR A 59 -0.18 24.65 10.66
N LYS A 60 -0.45 25.89 11.08
CA LYS A 60 -0.53 27.06 10.19
C LYS A 60 0.85 27.53 9.73
N THR A 61 1.87 27.35 10.55
CA THR A 61 3.27 27.69 10.23
C THR A 61 3.74 27.00 8.94
N LEU A 62 3.44 25.70 8.81
CA LEU A 62 3.78 24.86 7.65
C LEU A 62 3.05 25.25 6.35
N ARG A 63 1.94 25.99 6.44
CA ARG A 63 1.14 26.39 5.27
C ARG A 63 1.61 27.73 4.68
N GLN A 64 2.32 28.54 5.45
CA GLN A 64 2.81 29.85 4.98
C GLN A 64 4.12 29.78 4.19
N GLU A 65 4.91 28.71 4.32
CA GLU A 65 6.17 28.53 3.59
C GLU A 65 6.01 28.18 2.10
N ARG A 66 4.77 28.09 1.59
CA ARG A 66 4.48 27.74 0.18
C ARG A 66 3.93 28.89 -0.66
N SER A 67 4.05 30.14 -0.20
CA SER A 67 3.72 31.35 -0.97
C SER A 67 4.94 32.08 -1.48
#